data_AF-A0A6P8ZQX9-F1
#
_entry.id   AF-A0A6P8ZQX9-F1
#
_cell.length_a   1.000
_cell.length_b   1.000
_cell.length_c   1.000
_cell.angle_alpha   90.00
_cell.angle_beta   90.00
_cell.angle_gamma   90.00
#
_symmetry.space_group_name_H-M   'P 1'
#
loop_
_entity.id
_entity.type
_entity.pdbx_description
1 polymer ?
#
loop_
_entity_poly.entity_id
_entity_poly.type
_entity_poly.pdbx_seq_one_letter_code
_entity_poly.pdbx_strand_id
1 'polypeptide(L)'
;MTGARRGHCQRKTDMDDMDAATTSVASMASMAASTTTSATLLLLLVLSLQQCQGVLPPAIDRDATLQTFPGTDQDEYAPGSNVSIFPYFDFNVPRNVTTAEGQTGFLHCRVEHLGDKAVSWIRKRDLHILTAGVLTYTSDQRFTVIRPDRSENWTLQIRSSQGRDSGVYECQVNTEPKMSLSFQLNVIEWKAQILGSSDLHVKTGSSVTLTCVLSQGPHDLGTVQWFRNDVLLSNMLAGDVHPNALDPEPRLRITVAWTDALTSKLYISYAKPADSGNYTCKPTSLADSASVNVHVINGEHPAAMQHGNKNRASALSLHCLVYSVALVVMRR
;
A
#
# COMPACT_ATOMS: atom_id res chain seq x y z
N MET A 1 45.23 -24.52 -50.24
CA MET A 1 45.38 -25.81 -49.54
C MET A 1 44.51 -25.77 -48.30
N THR A 2 43.50 -26.66 -48.24
CA THR A 2 42.87 -27.28 -47.04
C THR A 2 42.52 -26.39 -45.82
N GLY A 3 41.32 -26.35 -45.24
CA GLY A 3 40.08 -27.13 -45.39
C GLY A 3 39.10 -26.86 -44.22
N ALA A 4 37.79 -26.93 -44.53
CA ALA A 4 36.54 -27.16 -43.77
C ALA A 4 36.55 -27.35 -42.22
N ARG A 5 35.51 -27.01 -41.43
CA ARG A 5 34.06 -27.30 -41.59
C ARG A 5 33.13 -26.32 -40.84
N ARG A 6 31.95 -26.09 -41.45
CA ARG A 6 30.71 -25.54 -40.89
C ARG A 6 29.94 -26.57 -40.04
N GLY A 7 29.10 -26.08 -39.14
CA GLY A 7 27.92 -26.78 -38.61
C GLY A 7 26.83 -25.77 -38.21
N HIS A 8 25.69 -25.84 -38.88
CA HIS A 8 24.45 -25.08 -38.62
C HIS A 8 23.27 -26.07 -38.72
N CYS A 9 22.06 -25.63 -38.34
CA CYS A 9 20.72 -26.28 -38.39
C CYS A 9 20.30 -27.07 -37.15
N GLN A 10 19.02 -27.13 -36.73
CA GLN A 10 17.81 -26.31 -36.86
C GLN A 10 16.74 -26.98 -35.95
N ARG A 11 15.87 -26.15 -35.37
CA ARG A 11 14.48 -26.35 -34.90
C ARG A 11 13.83 -27.76 -34.97
N LYS A 12 13.11 -28.14 -33.90
CA LYS A 12 11.87 -28.95 -33.99
C LYS A 12 10.82 -28.44 -33.00
N THR A 13 9.72 -27.94 -33.57
CA THR A 13 8.40 -27.73 -32.96
C THR A 13 7.57 -29.01 -33.10
N ASP A 14 6.45 -29.05 -32.34
CA ASP A 14 5.23 -29.88 -32.46
C ASP A 14 4.96 -30.68 -31.18
N MET A 15 3.73 -30.82 -30.66
CA MET A 15 2.39 -30.28 -30.96
C MET A 15 1.43 -31.02 -29.99
N ASP A 16 0.44 -30.32 -29.39
CA ASP A 16 -0.89 -30.73 -28.89
C ASP A 16 -1.02 -31.96 -27.92
N ASP A 17 -2.00 -32.11 -27.03
CA ASP A 17 -3.37 -31.58 -26.98
C ASP A 17 -4.00 -31.76 -25.57
N MET A 18 -5.02 -30.94 -25.28
CA MET A 18 -6.28 -31.13 -24.51
C MET A 18 -6.34 -32.02 -23.25
N ASP A 19 -7.03 -31.67 -22.16
CA ASP A 19 -8.36 -31.04 -22.11
C ASP A 19 -8.69 -30.44 -20.73
N ALA A 20 -9.60 -29.48 -20.74
CA ALA A 20 -10.24 -28.89 -19.57
C ALA A 20 -11.47 -29.71 -19.14
N ALA A 21 -11.74 -29.84 -17.83
CA ALA A 21 -13.08 -30.14 -17.33
C ALA A 21 -13.31 -29.59 -15.91
N THR A 22 -14.15 -28.56 -15.88
CA THR A 22 -14.97 -28.05 -14.79
C THR A 22 -15.89 -29.14 -14.22
N THR A 23 -16.08 -29.25 -12.89
CA THR A 23 -17.39 -29.20 -12.19
C THR A 23 -17.30 -29.59 -10.71
N SER A 24 -18.23 -29.01 -9.95
CA SER A 24 -18.37 -29.02 -8.50
C SER A 24 -19.32 -30.11 -7.97
N VAL A 25 -19.40 -30.13 -6.64
CA VAL A 25 -20.50 -30.47 -5.69
C VAL A 25 -20.77 -31.92 -5.25
N ALA A 26 -20.81 -32.01 -3.91
CA ALA A 26 -21.70 -32.80 -3.03
C ALA A 26 -21.42 -34.32 -2.94
N SER A 27 -21.73 -35.04 -1.86
CA SER A 27 -22.04 -34.84 -0.44
C SER A 27 -22.47 -36.23 0.08
N MET A 28 -22.36 -36.46 1.40
CA MET A 28 -23.05 -37.51 2.18
C MET A 28 -22.51 -38.95 2.03
N ALA A 29 -21.91 -39.52 3.09
CA ALA A 29 -22.56 -40.27 4.18
C ALA A 29 -22.28 -41.77 3.97
N SER A 30 -22.15 -42.68 4.95
CA SER A 30 -21.93 -42.67 6.39
C SER A 30 -21.52 -44.10 6.76
N MET A 31 -21.07 -44.31 8.00
CA MET A 31 -21.14 -45.57 8.77
C MET A 31 -20.33 -46.78 8.28
N ALA A 32 -19.33 -47.19 9.05
CA ALA A 32 -19.53 -48.19 10.12
C ALA A 32 -18.21 -48.44 10.86
N ALA A 33 -18.34 -48.62 12.17
CA ALA A 33 -17.27 -48.93 13.11
C ALA A 33 -16.87 -50.41 13.06
N SER A 34 -15.59 -50.70 13.34
CA SER A 34 -15.21 -51.83 14.21
C SER A 34 -13.71 -51.77 14.56
N THR A 35 -13.48 -51.51 15.85
CA THR A 35 -12.39 -51.97 16.70
C THR A 35 -11.57 -53.16 16.19
N THR A 36 -10.23 -53.08 16.25
CA THR A 36 -9.37 -54.02 17.01
C THR A 36 -7.87 -53.69 16.95
N THR A 37 -7.24 -53.81 18.12
CA THR A 37 -5.86 -54.25 18.40
C THR A 37 -4.69 -53.30 18.15
N SER A 38 -4.49 -52.44 19.17
CA SER A 38 -3.20 -52.02 19.70
C SER A 38 -2.33 -53.24 20.08
N ALA A 39 -1.41 -53.65 19.19
CA ALA A 39 -0.33 -54.61 19.52
C ALA A 39 0.81 -54.71 18.48
N THR A 40 0.79 -53.94 17.38
CA THR A 40 1.77 -54.10 16.27
C THR A 40 2.73 -52.93 16.08
N LEU A 41 2.69 -51.90 16.94
CA LEU A 41 3.54 -50.71 16.82
C LEU A 41 4.77 -50.68 17.76
N LEU A 42 4.98 -51.71 18.58
CA LEU A 42 6.14 -51.80 19.49
C LEU A 42 7.29 -52.70 19.00
N LEU A 43 7.19 -53.29 17.81
CA LEU A 43 8.24 -54.18 17.26
C LEU A 43 9.13 -53.53 16.18
N LEU A 44 9.01 -52.22 15.92
CA LEU A 44 9.82 -51.49 14.93
C LEU A 44 10.78 -50.45 15.53
N LEU A 45 10.99 -50.45 16.86
CA LEU A 45 11.86 -49.48 17.56
C LEU A 45 13.13 -50.05 18.21
N VAL A 46 13.51 -51.30 17.92
CA VAL A 46 14.67 -51.96 18.59
C VAL A 46 15.78 -52.45 17.62
N LEU A 47 15.88 -51.91 16.40
CA LEU A 47 16.98 -52.25 15.47
C LEU A 47 17.52 -51.01 14.73
N SER A 48 18.18 -50.10 15.44
CA SER A 48 19.14 -49.14 14.83
C SER A 48 20.12 -48.50 15.83
N LEU A 49 20.47 -49.18 16.92
CA LEU A 49 21.62 -48.83 17.75
C LEU A 49 22.69 -49.91 17.58
N GLN A 50 23.54 -49.74 16.57
CA GLN A 50 24.96 -50.13 16.63
C GLN A 50 25.69 -49.60 15.37
N GLN A 51 26.90 -49.06 15.59
CA GLN A 51 27.98 -48.77 14.62
C GLN A 51 28.00 -47.39 13.94
N CYS A 52 28.53 -46.40 14.67
CA CYS A 52 29.52 -45.48 14.11
C CYS A 52 30.85 -45.75 14.84
N GLN A 53 31.66 -46.64 14.28
CA GLN A 53 33.05 -46.80 14.68
C GLN A 53 33.86 -45.61 14.16
N GLY A 54 34.71 -45.06 15.03
CA GLY A 54 35.53 -43.90 14.76
C GLY A 54 36.52 -44.12 13.63
N VAL A 55 36.63 -43.11 12.77
CA VAL A 55 37.72 -42.95 11.82
C VAL A 55 38.67 -41.91 12.40
N LEU A 56 39.88 -42.35 12.75
CA LEU A 56 41.01 -41.48 13.11
C LEU A 56 41.44 -40.66 11.88
N PRO A 57 41.82 -39.38 12.03
CA PRO A 57 42.52 -38.65 10.97
C PRO A 57 43.99 -39.11 10.87
N PRO A 58 44.60 -39.13 9.67
CA PRO A 58 46.01 -39.46 9.51
C PRO A 58 46.93 -38.36 10.04
N ALA A 59 48.11 -38.81 10.48
CA ALA A 59 49.14 -38.06 11.18
C ALA A 59 49.73 -36.89 10.38
N ILE A 60 50.10 -35.85 11.12
CA ILE A 60 50.90 -34.70 10.69
C ILE A 60 52.33 -35.19 10.46
N ASP A 61 52.81 -35.12 9.22
CA ASP A 61 54.23 -35.31 8.93
C ASP A 61 54.98 -33.99 9.16
N ARG A 62 56.01 -34.07 10.00
CA ARG A 62 56.96 -33.00 10.26
C ARG A 62 58.23 -33.37 9.51
N ASP A 63 58.46 -32.73 8.36
CA ASP A 63 59.81 -32.60 7.86
C ASP A 63 60.10 -31.17 7.43
N ALA A 64 61.24 -30.69 7.91
CA ALA A 64 61.76 -29.35 7.74
C ALA A 64 62.90 -29.43 6.72
N THR A 65 62.71 -28.83 5.55
CA THR A 65 63.83 -28.50 4.67
C THR A 65 63.84 -27.01 4.38
N LEU A 66 64.81 -26.33 4.98
CA LEU A 66 65.28 -25.00 4.64
C LEU A 66 65.64 -24.94 3.15
N GLN A 67 64.97 -24.06 2.39
CA GLN A 67 65.54 -23.50 1.17
C GLN A 67 65.32 -21.99 1.14
N THR A 68 66.44 -21.29 1.31
CA THR A 68 66.61 -19.84 1.24
C THR A 68 66.62 -19.42 -0.24
N PHE A 69 65.80 -18.45 -0.63
CA PHE A 69 66.02 -17.63 -1.83
C PHE A 69 65.83 -16.14 -1.46
N PRO A 70 66.76 -15.25 -1.88
CA PRO A 70 66.70 -13.82 -1.60
C PRO A 70 66.09 -13.01 -2.76
N GLY A 71 65.48 -11.86 -2.43
CA GLY A 71 65.02 -10.84 -3.37
C GLY A 71 63.68 -10.24 -2.90
N THR A 72 63.69 -9.22 -2.04
CA THR A 72 63.47 -7.80 -2.41
C THR A 72 62.28 -7.59 -3.34
N ASP A 73 61.14 -7.23 -2.75
CA ASP A 73 60.39 -6.04 -3.15
C ASP A 73 59.69 -5.44 -1.93
N GLN A 74 59.84 -4.13 -1.80
CA GLN A 74 59.22 -3.32 -0.77
C GLN A 74 57.73 -3.16 -1.09
N ASP A 75 56.88 -4.01 -0.53
CA ASP A 75 55.47 -3.66 -0.39
C ASP A 75 55.33 -2.77 0.86
N GLU A 76 55.32 -1.49 0.56
CA GLU A 76 54.87 -0.39 1.39
C GLU A 76 53.64 -0.80 2.21
N TYR A 77 53.81 -0.89 3.53
CA TYR A 77 52.70 -1.00 4.47
C TYR A 77 51.88 0.29 4.40
N ALA A 78 50.94 0.33 3.45
CA ALA A 78 49.84 1.27 3.50
C ALA A 78 49.11 1.01 4.82
N PRO A 79 48.85 2.04 5.66
CA PRO A 79 48.13 1.84 6.90
C PRO A 79 46.76 1.30 6.54
N GLY A 80 46.54 0.05 6.92
CA GLY A 80 45.35 -0.71 6.58
C GLY A 80 44.10 0.11 6.82
N SER A 81 43.26 0.18 5.79
CA SER A 81 41.85 0.52 5.98
C SER A 81 41.33 -0.36 7.11
N ASN A 82 40.73 0.27 8.11
CA ASN A 82 40.24 -0.40 9.30
C ASN A 82 39.02 -1.24 8.89
N VAL A 83 39.24 -2.44 8.34
CA VAL A 83 38.16 -3.35 7.94
C VAL A 83 37.53 -3.86 9.22
N SER A 84 36.45 -3.19 9.66
CA SER A 84 35.68 -3.60 10.84
C SER A 84 35.15 -5.01 10.64
N ILE A 85 35.75 -6.02 11.26
CA ILE A 85 35.32 -7.43 11.12
C ILE A 85 33.94 -7.68 11.77
N PHE A 86 33.47 -6.72 12.57
CA PHE A 86 32.20 -6.80 13.28
C PHE A 86 31.05 -6.20 12.46
N PRO A 87 29.85 -6.81 12.54
CA PRO A 87 28.68 -6.28 11.87
C PRO A 87 28.32 -4.89 12.41
N TYR A 88 27.86 -4.00 11.55
CA TYR A 88 27.37 -2.69 11.93
C TYR A 88 26.20 -2.23 11.07
N PHE A 89 25.38 -1.34 11.62
CA PHE A 89 24.26 -0.74 10.90
C PHE A 89 24.72 0.44 10.06
N ASP A 90 24.20 0.54 8.84
CA ASP A 90 24.21 1.81 8.10
C ASP A 90 23.10 2.71 8.68
N PHE A 91 23.47 3.89 9.16
CA PHE A 91 22.55 4.87 9.72
C PHE A 91 21.99 5.83 8.66
N ASN A 92 22.47 5.77 7.41
CA ASN A 92 21.99 6.59 6.29
C ASN A 92 20.71 6.02 5.66
N VAL A 93 19.79 5.53 6.50
CA VAL A 93 18.48 5.02 6.09
C VAL A 93 17.38 5.78 6.83
N PRO A 94 16.25 6.11 6.18
CA PRO A 94 15.14 6.79 6.84
C PRO A 94 14.58 5.96 8.00
N ARG A 95 14.62 6.52 9.21
CA ARG A 95 14.12 5.86 10.44
C ARG A 95 12.65 6.17 10.72
N ASN A 96 12.14 7.26 10.15
CA ASN A 96 10.74 7.65 10.22
C ASN A 96 10.15 7.47 8.82
N VAL A 97 9.38 6.40 8.65
CA VAL A 97 8.77 6.03 7.37
C VAL A 97 7.28 6.27 7.48
N THR A 98 6.73 7.01 6.53
CA THR A 98 5.29 7.23 6.43
C THR A 98 4.76 6.50 5.21
N THR A 99 3.65 5.78 5.35
CA THR A 99 2.98 5.10 4.26
C THR A 99 1.48 5.35 4.33
N ALA A 100 0.82 5.40 3.18
CA ALA A 100 -0.63 5.52 3.11
C ALA A 100 -1.31 4.19 3.47
N GLU A 101 -2.49 4.25 4.07
CA GLU A 101 -3.34 3.08 4.25
C GLU A 101 -3.61 2.39 2.90
N GLY A 102 -3.59 1.05 2.91
CA GLY A 102 -3.72 0.22 1.72
C GLY A 102 -2.44 0.12 0.86
N GLN A 103 -1.48 1.05 1.00
CA GLN A 103 -0.19 0.97 0.31
C GLN A 103 0.79 0.01 1.00
N THR A 104 1.87 -0.32 0.29
CA THR A 104 2.94 -1.14 0.83
C THR A 104 3.99 -0.26 1.51
N GLY A 105 4.25 -0.50 2.79
CA GLY A 105 5.34 0.12 3.53
C GLY A 105 6.64 -0.67 3.36
N PHE A 106 7.77 0.04 3.30
CA PHE A 106 9.10 -0.54 3.23
C PHE A 106 9.99 0.03 4.33
N LEU A 107 10.51 -0.82 5.20
CA LEU A 107 11.50 -0.44 6.21
C LEU A 107 12.85 -1.04 5.82
N HIS A 108 13.79 -0.19 5.43
CA HIS A 108 15.11 -0.61 4.96
C HIS A 108 16.09 -0.67 6.13
N CYS A 109 16.56 -1.88 6.46
CA CYS A 109 17.65 -2.08 7.39
C CYS A 109 18.87 -2.59 6.64
N ARG A 110 19.97 -1.85 6.67
CA ARG A 110 21.22 -2.24 6.03
C ARG A 110 22.26 -2.61 7.07
N VAL A 111 22.80 -3.83 6.97
CA VAL A 111 23.78 -4.38 7.91
C VAL A 111 25.00 -4.84 7.12
N GLU A 112 26.09 -4.12 7.32
CA GLU A 112 27.39 -4.44 6.74
C GLU A 112 28.12 -5.49 7.59
N HIS A 113 28.99 -6.27 6.96
CA HIS A 113 29.81 -7.31 7.61
C HIS A 113 29.02 -8.29 8.49
N LEU A 114 27.84 -8.70 8.03
CA LEU A 114 26.94 -9.60 8.77
C LEU A 114 27.59 -10.96 9.11
N GLY A 115 28.44 -11.49 8.23
CA GLY A 115 29.10 -12.78 8.43
C GLY A 115 28.11 -13.94 8.57
N ASP A 116 28.25 -14.72 9.64
CA ASP A 116 27.39 -15.85 10.01
C ASP A 116 26.15 -15.45 10.84
N LYS A 117 26.00 -14.15 11.12
CA LYS A 117 24.89 -13.61 11.91
C LYS A 117 23.62 -13.50 11.07
N ALA A 118 22.49 -13.38 11.76
CA ALA A 118 21.16 -13.29 11.17
C ALA A 118 20.48 -12.00 11.60
N VAL A 119 19.75 -11.39 10.66
CA VAL A 119 18.90 -10.23 10.90
C VAL A 119 17.47 -10.70 11.17
N SER A 120 16.80 -10.11 12.15
CA SER A 120 15.41 -10.40 12.49
C SER A 120 14.61 -9.10 12.59
N TRP A 121 13.34 -9.13 12.22
CA TRP A 121 12.42 -8.01 12.40
C TRP A 121 11.44 -8.31 13.52
N ILE A 122 11.34 -7.38 14.48
CA ILE A 122 10.49 -7.52 15.65
C ILE A 122 9.59 -6.30 15.77
N ARG A 123 8.31 -6.53 16.05
CA ARG A 123 7.38 -5.44 16.38
C ARG A 123 7.51 -5.11 17.86
N LYS A 124 7.88 -3.87 18.19
CA LYS A 124 8.30 -3.52 19.56
C LYS A 124 7.15 -3.46 20.57
N ARG A 125 5.93 -3.14 20.14
CA ARG A 125 4.76 -2.96 21.03
C ARG A 125 4.38 -4.22 21.82
N ASP A 126 4.60 -5.39 21.23
CA ASP A 126 4.20 -6.71 21.75
C ASP A 126 5.32 -7.75 21.62
N LEU A 127 6.52 -7.31 21.25
CA LEU A 127 7.71 -8.15 21.04
C LEU A 127 7.47 -9.32 20.08
N HIS A 128 6.54 -9.14 19.13
CA HIS A 128 6.19 -10.18 18.19
C HIS A 128 7.27 -10.28 17.10
N ILE A 129 7.84 -11.47 16.94
CA ILE A 129 8.82 -11.75 15.88
C ILE A 129 8.07 -11.82 14.55
N LEU A 130 8.42 -10.93 13.63
CA LEU A 130 7.84 -10.89 12.30
C LEU A 130 8.60 -11.83 11.37
N THR A 131 9.93 -11.70 11.35
CA THR A 131 10.81 -12.53 10.52
C THR A 131 12.13 -12.81 11.23
N ALA A 132 12.76 -13.93 10.87
CA ALA A 132 14.17 -14.21 11.19
C ALA A 132 14.88 -14.67 9.92
N GLY A 133 15.87 -13.89 9.49
CA GLY A 133 16.42 -13.97 8.14
C GLY A 133 15.34 -13.72 7.10
N VAL A 134 15.29 -14.59 6.09
CA VAL A 134 14.29 -14.56 5.00
C VAL A 134 12.98 -15.28 5.36
N LEU A 135 12.93 -15.95 6.52
CA LEU A 135 11.76 -16.71 6.96
C LEU A 135 10.79 -15.81 7.72
N THR A 136 9.51 -15.85 7.33
CA THR A 136 8.42 -15.16 8.05
C THR A 136 7.90 -16.05 9.18
N TYR A 137 7.85 -15.50 10.40
CA TYR A 137 7.38 -16.17 11.63
C TYR A 137 5.95 -15.80 12.01
N THR A 138 5.54 -14.56 11.71
CA THR A 138 4.15 -14.14 11.91
C THR A 138 3.21 -14.90 10.97
N SER A 139 1.99 -15.16 11.42
CA SER A 139 0.93 -15.71 10.57
C SER A 139 0.34 -14.67 9.60
N ASP A 140 0.60 -13.37 9.82
CA ASP A 140 0.15 -12.30 8.93
C ASP A 140 1.03 -12.25 7.68
N GLN A 141 0.49 -12.76 6.57
CA GLN A 141 1.15 -12.88 5.27
C GLN A 141 1.56 -11.54 4.64
N ARG A 142 1.06 -10.42 5.17
CA ARG A 142 1.42 -9.08 4.68
C ARG A 142 2.86 -8.70 5.02
N PHE A 143 3.42 -9.30 6.07
CA PHE A 143 4.79 -9.05 6.53
C PHE A 143 5.75 -10.04 5.86
N THR A 144 6.66 -9.52 5.07
CA THR A 144 7.68 -10.32 4.37
C THR A 144 9.01 -9.58 4.38
N VAL A 145 10.12 -10.30 4.19
CA VAL A 145 11.44 -9.69 3.99
C VAL A 145 11.84 -9.78 2.53
N ILE A 146 12.26 -8.65 1.98
CA ILE A 146 12.92 -8.56 0.68
C ILE A 146 14.41 -8.40 0.94
N ARG A 147 15.18 -9.36 0.42
CA ARG A 147 16.63 -9.33 0.41
C ARG A 147 17.12 -9.81 -0.96
N PRO A 148 17.66 -8.93 -1.81
CA PRO A 148 18.36 -9.35 -3.02
C PRO A 148 19.53 -10.28 -2.66
N ASP A 149 19.89 -11.19 -3.57
CA ASP A 149 20.95 -12.18 -3.32
C ASP A 149 22.25 -11.51 -2.88
N ARG A 150 22.83 -12.03 -1.79
CA ARG A 150 24.06 -11.51 -1.15
C ARG A 150 24.02 -10.04 -0.74
N SER A 151 22.85 -9.39 -0.71
CA SER A 151 22.75 -7.99 -0.28
C SER A 151 22.81 -7.84 1.24
N GLU A 152 23.32 -6.68 1.65
CA GLU A 152 23.34 -6.13 3.01
C GLU A 152 21.99 -5.51 3.39
N ASN A 153 21.09 -5.32 2.42
CA ASN A 153 19.77 -4.73 2.61
C ASN A 153 18.73 -5.78 3.02
N TRP A 154 18.23 -5.64 4.23
CA TRP A 154 17.15 -6.42 4.83
C TRP A 154 15.91 -5.54 4.94
N THR A 155 15.07 -5.58 3.90
CA THR A 155 13.89 -4.71 3.85
C THR A 155 12.67 -5.45 4.37
N LEU A 156 12.03 -4.95 5.43
CA LEU A 156 10.70 -5.41 5.83
C LEU A 156 9.65 -4.77 4.91
N GLN A 157 8.94 -5.61 4.16
CA GLN A 157 7.79 -5.22 3.34
C GLN A 157 6.50 -5.50 4.12
N ILE A 158 5.65 -4.48 4.22
CA ILE A 158 4.34 -4.56 4.88
C ILE A 158 3.28 -4.22 3.82
N ARG A 159 2.64 -5.24 3.25
CA ARG A 159 1.62 -5.06 2.21
C ARG A 159 0.30 -4.60 2.81
N SER A 160 -0.45 -3.79 2.06
CA SER A 160 -1.78 -3.31 2.47
C SER A 160 -1.77 -2.80 3.91
N SER A 161 -0.92 -1.81 4.16
CA SER A 161 -0.68 -1.22 5.49
C SER A 161 -1.98 -0.67 6.07
N GLN A 162 -2.17 -0.84 7.37
CA GLN A 162 -3.36 -0.40 8.09
C GLN A 162 -2.95 0.55 9.21
N GLY A 163 -3.82 1.48 9.63
CA GLY A 163 -3.53 2.40 10.74
C GLY A 163 -2.98 1.70 11.99
N ARG A 164 -3.48 0.49 12.31
CA ARG A 164 -3.04 -0.35 13.44
C ARG A 164 -1.62 -0.91 13.34
N ASP A 165 -1.03 -0.88 12.15
CA ASP A 165 0.36 -1.29 11.92
C ASP A 165 1.34 -0.16 12.26
N SER A 166 0.87 1.07 12.49
CA SER A 166 1.71 2.17 12.97
C SER A 166 2.41 1.82 14.28
N GLY A 167 3.68 2.18 14.40
CA GLY A 167 4.47 1.92 15.60
C GLY A 167 5.94 1.66 15.32
N VAL A 168 6.64 1.19 16.36
CA VAL A 168 8.08 0.94 16.30
C VAL A 168 8.36 -0.51 15.92
N TYR A 169 9.22 -0.68 14.91
CA TYR A 169 9.76 -1.94 14.43
C TYR A 169 11.27 -1.96 14.68
N GLU A 170 11.81 -3.09 15.11
CA GLU A 170 13.22 -3.25 15.46
C GLU A 170 13.87 -4.24 14.48
N CYS A 171 14.88 -3.77 13.77
CA CYS A 171 15.82 -4.62 13.05
C CYS A 171 16.90 -5.07 14.03
N GLN A 172 16.98 -6.36 14.30
CA GLN A 172 17.87 -6.94 15.29
C GLN A 172 18.90 -7.86 14.63
N VAL A 173 20.15 -7.78 15.06
CA VAL A 173 21.21 -8.75 14.70
C VAL A 173 21.52 -9.61 15.92
N ASN A 174 21.65 -10.93 15.73
CA ASN A 174 21.91 -11.90 16.80
C ASN A 174 23.39 -11.93 17.26
N THR A 175 24.01 -10.76 17.43
CA THR A 175 25.30 -10.61 18.11
C THR A 175 25.14 -10.75 19.62
N GLU A 176 26.26 -10.88 20.33
CA GLU A 176 26.31 -10.85 21.79
C GLU A 176 27.18 -9.67 22.25
N PRO A 177 26.62 -8.61 22.89
CA PRO A 177 25.19 -8.40 23.13
C PRO A 177 24.42 -8.08 21.84
N LYS A 178 23.09 -8.24 21.88
CA LYS A 178 22.24 -8.01 20.69
C LYS A 178 22.37 -6.58 20.16
N MET A 179 22.56 -6.45 18.85
CA MET A 179 22.53 -5.17 18.16
C MET A 179 21.12 -4.90 17.62
N SER A 180 20.65 -3.66 17.71
CA SER A 180 19.31 -3.30 17.25
C SER A 180 19.23 -1.90 16.64
N LEU A 181 18.33 -1.75 15.67
CA LEU A 181 18.02 -0.51 14.99
C LEU A 181 16.50 -0.35 14.87
N SER A 182 15.94 0.63 15.58
CA SER A 182 14.50 0.93 15.60
C SER A 182 14.05 1.81 14.44
N PHE A 183 12.88 1.54 13.89
CA PHE A 183 12.21 2.29 12.82
C PHE A 183 10.80 2.63 13.26
N GLN A 184 10.37 3.87 13.06
CA GLN A 184 9.02 4.33 13.28
C GLN A 184 8.25 4.27 11.97
N LEU A 185 7.20 3.45 11.91
CA LEU A 185 6.24 3.43 10.82
C LEU A 185 5.01 4.26 11.20
N ASN A 186 4.65 5.21 10.34
CA ASN A 186 3.42 5.98 10.43
C ASN A 186 2.50 5.60 9.27
N VAL A 187 1.39 4.95 9.56
CA VAL A 187 0.37 4.64 8.57
C VAL A 187 -0.73 5.69 8.67
N ILE A 188 -0.93 6.43 7.58
CA ILE A 188 -1.82 7.59 7.52
C ILE A 188 -2.99 7.30 6.57
N GLU A 189 -4.17 7.77 6.94
CA GLU A 189 -5.29 7.83 6.00
C GLU A 189 -4.95 8.88 4.92
N TRP A 190 -4.83 8.45 3.67
CA TRP A 190 -4.49 9.31 2.53
C TRP A 190 -5.77 9.50 1.70
N LYS A 191 -6.49 10.60 1.94
CA LYS A 191 -7.75 10.91 1.26
C LYS A 191 -7.79 12.36 0.81
N ALA A 192 -8.37 12.61 -0.36
CA ALA A 192 -8.68 13.95 -0.80
C ALA A 192 -9.91 14.48 -0.06
N GLN A 193 -9.91 15.76 0.29
CA GLN A 193 -11.05 16.46 0.82
C GLN A 193 -11.19 17.82 0.14
N ILE A 194 -12.35 18.10 -0.44
CA ILE A 194 -12.69 19.45 -0.92
C ILE A 194 -13.32 20.22 0.25
N LEU A 195 -12.75 21.37 0.56
CA LEU A 195 -13.23 22.23 1.64
C LEU A 195 -14.51 22.97 1.20
N GLY A 196 -15.50 23.02 2.09
CA GLY A 196 -16.79 23.69 1.84
C GLY A 196 -17.96 22.72 1.81
N SER A 197 -19.08 23.16 1.24
CA SER A 197 -20.28 22.34 1.01
C SER A 197 -20.06 21.37 -0.14
N SER A 198 -20.69 20.20 -0.10
CA SER A 198 -20.74 19.24 -1.22
C SER A 198 -21.62 19.72 -2.38
N ASP A 199 -22.44 20.74 -2.15
CA ASP A 199 -23.30 21.40 -3.13
C ASP A 199 -23.12 22.92 -3.01
N LEU A 200 -22.64 23.55 -4.09
CA LEU A 200 -22.28 24.96 -4.16
C LEU A 200 -23.10 25.67 -5.23
N HIS A 201 -23.84 26.71 -4.83
CA HIS A 201 -24.62 27.56 -5.74
C HIS A 201 -23.94 28.91 -5.93
N VAL A 202 -23.70 29.31 -7.18
CA VAL A 202 -22.92 30.49 -7.54
C VAL A 202 -23.67 31.30 -8.60
N LYS A 203 -23.67 32.63 -8.50
CA LYS A 203 -24.26 33.48 -9.54
C LYS A 203 -23.35 33.60 -10.75
N THR A 204 -23.93 33.62 -11.95
CA THR A 204 -23.20 33.90 -13.20
C THR A 204 -22.35 35.16 -13.09
N GLY A 205 -21.12 35.10 -13.59
CA GLY A 205 -20.13 36.19 -13.52
C GLY A 205 -19.30 36.23 -12.23
N SER A 206 -19.67 35.46 -11.19
CA SER A 206 -18.89 35.39 -9.95
C SER A 206 -17.62 34.56 -10.11
N SER A 207 -16.67 34.71 -9.18
CA SER A 207 -15.46 33.88 -9.10
C SER A 207 -15.66 32.74 -8.10
N VAL A 208 -15.23 31.53 -8.45
CA VAL A 208 -15.27 30.33 -7.62
C VAL A 208 -13.85 29.87 -7.31
N THR A 209 -13.62 29.44 -6.08
CA THR A 209 -12.38 28.77 -5.69
C THR A 209 -12.72 27.47 -4.96
N LEU A 210 -12.37 26.34 -5.56
CA LEU A 210 -12.45 25.04 -4.91
C LEU A 210 -11.09 24.70 -4.33
N THR A 211 -11.04 24.37 -3.05
CA THR A 211 -9.78 24.01 -2.37
C THR A 211 -9.83 22.54 -2.00
N CYS A 212 -8.94 21.75 -2.57
CA CYS A 212 -8.73 20.35 -2.22
C CYS A 212 -7.48 20.19 -1.38
N VAL A 213 -7.57 19.44 -0.29
CA VAL A 213 -6.46 19.12 0.62
C VAL A 213 -6.34 17.61 0.71
N LEU A 214 -5.12 17.09 0.62
CA LEU A 214 -4.81 15.71 0.99
C LEU A 214 -4.14 15.72 2.36
N SER A 215 -4.63 14.87 3.26
CA SER A 215 -4.06 14.67 4.60
C SER A 215 -2.56 14.38 4.54
N GLN A 216 -1.77 14.91 5.48
CA GLN A 216 -0.30 14.88 5.46
C GLN A 216 0.26 13.51 5.08
N GLY A 217 1.10 13.46 4.05
CA GLY A 217 1.79 12.27 3.58
C GLY A 217 3.04 12.69 2.80
N PRO A 218 4.01 11.79 2.64
CA PRO A 218 5.31 12.16 2.10
C PRO A 218 5.18 12.74 0.68
N HIS A 219 6.09 13.67 0.37
CA HIS A 219 6.08 14.51 -0.84
C HIS A 219 6.21 13.70 -2.14
N ASP A 220 6.42 12.39 -2.05
CA ASP A 220 6.58 11.42 -3.13
C ASP A 220 5.29 10.64 -3.47
N LEU A 221 4.18 10.80 -2.72
CA LEU A 221 2.93 10.07 -2.96
C LEU A 221 2.10 10.56 -4.16
N GLY A 222 2.62 11.52 -4.95
CA GLY A 222 2.01 11.99 -6.20
C GLY A 222 1.33 13.36 -6.09
N THR A 223 0.57 13.72 -7.13
CA THR A 223 -0.11 15.03 -7.26
C THR A 223 -1.62 14.86 -7.34
N VAL A 224 -2.34 15.95 -7.54
CA VAL A 224 -3.80 16.00 -7.69
C VAL A 224 -4.18 16.47 -9.09
N GLN A 225 -5.23 15.86 -9.61
CA GLN A 225 -5.88 16.25 -10.85
C GLN A 225 -7.33 16.63 -10.60
N TRP A 226 -7.82 17.64 -11.32
CA TRP A 226 -9.21 18.07 -11.25
C TRP A 226 -9.98 17.53 -12.45
N PHE A 227 -11.20 17.06 -12.21
CA PHE A 227 -12.13 16.59 -13.23
C PHE A 227 -13.44 17.36 -13.12
N ARG A 228 -14.12 17.57 -14.26
CA ARG A 228 -15.50 18.04 -14.31
C ARG A 228 -16.33 17.05 -15.11
N ASN A 229 -17.30 16.41 -14.47
CA ASN A 229 -18.12 15.35 -15.09
C ASN A 229 -17.24 14.28 -15.77
N ASP A 230 -16.23 13.77 -15.03
CA ASP A 230 -15.24 12.78 -15.49
C ASP A 230 -14.29 13.24 -16.61
N VAL A 231 -14.33 14.51 -17.02
CA VAL A 231 -13.39 15.09 -17.98
C VAL A 231 -12.26 15.80 -17.25
N LEU A 232 -11.01 15.41 -17.54
CA LEU A 232 -9.81 16.02 -16.96
C LEU A 232 -9.74 17.52 -17.30
N LEU A 233 -9.65 18.36 -16.27
CA LEU A 233 -9.36 19.78 -16.41
C LEU A 233 -7.84 19.96 -16.52
N SER A 234 -7.36 20.20 -17.73
CA SER A 234 -5.96 20.52 -17.97
C SER A 234 -5.72 22.02 -17.88
N ASN A 235 -4.60 22.42 -17.28
CA ASN A 235 -4.14 23.81 -17.24
C ASN A 235 -3.96 24.41 -18.67
N MET A 236 -3.84 23.55 -19.69
CA MET A 236 -3.66 23.90 -21.10
C MET A 236 -4.98 24.11 -21.88
N LEU A 237 -6.15 23.83 -21.28
CA LEU A 237 -7.46 23.94 -21.96
C LEU A 237 -8.25 25.19 -21.55
N ALA A 238 -7.68 26.07 -20.73
CA ALA A 238 -8.30 27.33 -20.35
C ALA A 238 -8.01 28.45 -21.37
N GLY A 239 -8.26 28.19 -22.65
CA GLY A 239 -8.17 29.17 -23.75
C GLY A 239 -9.30 30.21 -23.77
N ASP A 240 -10.14 30.26 -22.72
CA ASP A 240 -11.13 31.31 -22.52
C ASP A 240 -10.46 32.49 -21.78
N VAL A 241 -9.66 33.28 -22.48
CA VAL A 241 -9.24 34.59 -21.96
C VAL A 241 -10.45 35.52 -22.01
N HIS A 242 -10.74 36.21 -20.91
CA HIS A 242 -11.84 37.18 -20.91
C HIS A 242 -11.50 38.35 -21.86
N PRO A 243 -12.40 38.74 -22.80
CA PRO A 243 -12.08 39.72 -23.85
C PRO A 243 -11.57 41.08 -23.35
N ASN A 244 -11.86 41.43 -22.09
CA ASN A 244 -11.54 42.72 -21.48
C ASN A 244 -10.58 42.62 -20.27
N ALA A 245 -9.90 41.49 -20.05
CA ALA A 245 -8.95 41.39 -18.95
C ALA A 245 -7.68 42.20 -19.28
N LEU A 246 -7.32 43.15 -18.40
CA LEU A 246 -6.07 43.92 -18.48
C LEU A 246 -4.82 43.03 -18.40
N ASP A 247 -4.96 41.84 -17.82
CA ASP A 247 -3.93 40.82 -17.71
C ASP A 247 -4.54 39.49 -18.22
N PRO A 248 -4.03 38.89 -19.32
CA PRO A 248 -4.66 37.75 -19.98
C PRO A 248 -4.41 36.45 -19.22
N GLU A 249 -4.91 36.35 -18.00
CA GLU A 249 -4.93 35.09 -17.27
C GLU A 249 -6.07 34.19 -17.77
N PRO A 250 -5.83 32.87 -17.83
CA PRO A 250 -6.88 31.92 -18.16
C PRO A 250 -7.99 31.95 -17.11
N ARG A 251 -9.24 31.86 -17.57
CA ARG A 251 -10.42 31.85 -16.69
C ARG A 251 -10.41 30.71 -15.67
N LEU A 252 -9.92 29.55 -16.09
CA LEU A 252 -9.70 28.37 -15.27
C LEU A 252 -8.21 28.29 -14.92
N ARG A 253 -7.87 28.28 -13.64
CA ARG A 253 -6.48 28.15 -13.17
C ARG A 253 -6.40 27.11 -12.07
N ILE A 254 -5.45 26.19 -12.18
CA ILE A 254 -5.17 25.21 -11.14
C ILE A 254 -3.81 25.54 -10.53
N THR A 255 -3.76 25.65 -9.21
CA THR A 255 -2.50 25.75 -8.48
C THR A 255 -2.34 24.57 -7.53
N VAL A 256 -1.10 24.19 -7.28
CA VAL A 256 -0.74 23.11 -6.36
C VAL A 256 0.37 23.65 -5.47
N ALA A 257 0.21 23.49 -4.15
CA ALA A 257 1.16 23.94 -3.15
C ALA A 257 1.41 22.84 -2.13
N TRP A 258 2.67 22.66 -1.76
CA TRP A 258 3.13 21.79 -0.69
C TRP A 258 3.62 22.66 0.46
N THR A 259 2.80 22.83 1.48
CA THR A 259 3.25 23.40 2.76
C THR A 259 3.25 22.28 3.79
N ASP A 260 2.26 22.24 4.68
CA ASP A 260 2.08 21.17 5.66
C ASP A 260 1.31 19.98 5.09
N ALA A 261 0.57 20.21 4.00
CA ALA A 261 -0.26 19.25 3.29
C ALA A 261 -0.30 19.59 1.80
N LEU A 262 -0.54 18.59 0.95
CA LEU A 262 -0.76 18.84 -0.49
C LEU A 262 -2.09 19.55 -0.67
N THR A 263 -2.03 20.81 -1.08
CA THR A 263 -3.21 21.65 -1.33
C THR A 263 -3.28 22.00 -2.81
N SER A 264 -4.38 21.63 -3.47
CA SER A 264 -4.70 22.05 -4.84
C SER A 264 -5.89 23.00 -4.84
N LYS A 265 -5.77 24.12 -5.57
CA LYS A 265 -6.85 25.10 -5.72
C LYS A 265 -7.23 25.23 -7.18
N LEU A 266 -8.53 25.05 -7.46
CA LEU A 266 -9.13 25.31 -8.76
C LEU A 266 -9.86 26.65 -8.70
N TYR A 267 -9.40 27.61 -9.50
CA TYR A 267 -10.00 28.92 -9.68
C TYR A 267 -10.83 28.95 -10.96
N ILE A 268 -12.05 29.47 -10.87
CA ILE A 268 -12.93 29.72 -12.01
C ILE A 268 -13.35 31.18 -11.91
N SER A 269 -12.80 32.06 -12.75
CA SER A 269 -13.27 33.44 -12.87
C SER A 269 -14.49 33.50 -13.81
N TYR A 270 -15.32 34.54 -13.67
CA TYR A 270 -16.48 34.81 -14.54
C TYR A 270 -17.32 33.55 -14.85
N ALA A 271 -17.86 32.91 -13.80
CA ALA A 271 -18.58 31.64 -13.92
C ALA A 271 -19.73 31.73 -14.95
N LYS A 272 -19.79 30.77 -15.87
CA LYS A 272 -20.84 30.65 -16.89
C LYS A 272 -21.80 29.51 -16.50
N PRO A 273 -23.07 29.52 -16.95
CA PRO A 273 -23.98 28.38 -16.72
C PRO A 273 -23.41 27.03 -17.16
N ALA A 274 -22.61 27.02 -18.23
CA ALA A 274 -21.90 25.84 -18.75
C ALA A 274 -20.77 25.32 -17.84
N ASP A 275 -20.37 26.08 -16.81
CA ASP A 275 -19.42 25.60 -15.81
C ASP A 275 -20.08 24.72 -14.74
N SER A 276 -21.41 24.64 -14.70
CA SER A 276 -22.10 23.77 -13.75
C SER A 276 -21.73 22.30 -13.96
N GLY A 277 -21.56 21.55 -12.87
CA GLY A 277 -21.22 20.13 -12.94
C GLY A 277 -20.63 19.60 -11.64
N ASN A 278 -20.31 18.31 -11.67
CA ASN A 278 -19.60 17.65 -10.58
C ASN A 278 -18.09 17.83 -10.77
N TYR A 279 -17.47 18.54 -9.83
CA TYR A 279 -16.03 18.76 -9.79
C TYR A 279 -15.38 17.77 -8.83
N THR A 280 -14.46 16.95 -9.36
CA THR A 280 -13.77 15.92 -8.60
C THR A 280 -12.27 16.24 -8.49
N CYS A 281 -11.76 16.24 -7.27
CA CYS A 281 -10.35 16.26 -6.95
C CYS A 281 -9.87 14.82 -6.79
N LYS A 282 -9.04 14.35 -7.74
CA LYS A 282 -8.54 12.98 -7.80
C LYS A 282 -7.02 12.92 -7.58
N PRO A 283 -6.54 12.26 -6.54
CA PRO A 283 -5.11 11.97 -6.36
C PRO A 283 -4.58 11.06 -7.48
N THR A 284 -3.31 11.21 -7.86
CA THR A 284 -2.65 10.30 -8.82
C THR A 284 -2.27 8.95 -8.20
N SER A 285 -2.17 8.89 -6.87
CA SER A 285 -2.02 7.65 -6.11
C SER A 285 -3.38 7.01 -5.83
N LEU A 286 -3.38 5.79 -5.27
CA LEU A 286 -4.56 4.99 -4.94
C LEU A 286 -5.42 5.56 -3.78
N ALA A 287 -5.40 6.87 -3.55
CA ALA A 287 -6.22 7.53 -2.54
C ALA A 287 -7.66 7.73 -2.99
N ASP A 288 -8.55 7.85 -1.99
CA ASP A 288 -9.94 8.24 -2.20
C ASP A 288 -10.04 9.67 -2.75
N SER A 289 -10.92 9.84 -3.74
CA SER A 289 -11.20 11.12 -4.39
C SER A 289 -12.34 11.86 -3.72
N ALA A 290 -12.35 13.19 -3.80
CA ALA A 290 -13.43 14.04 -3.28
C ALA A 290 -14.15 14.78 -4.41
N SER A 291 -15.46 14.98 -4.25
CA SER A 291 -16.31 15.60 -5.27
C SER A 291 -17.23 16.67 -4.69
N VAL A 292 -17.54 17.69 -5.49
CA VAL A 292 -18.46 18.79 -5.15
C VAL A 292 -19.30 19.15 -6.38
N ASN A 293 -20.61 19.32 -6.19
CA ASN A 293 -21.50 19.79 -7.23
C ASN A 293 -21.54 21.32 -7.24
N VAL A 294 -21.27 21.92 -8.41
CA VAL A 294 -21.33 23.37 -8.59
C VAL A 294 -22.48 23.72 -9.52
N HIS A 295 -23.34 24.62 -9.08
CA HIS A 295 -24.51 25.11 -9.79
C HIS A 295 -24.37 26.60 -10.07
N VAL A 296 -24.20 26.98 -11.34
CA VAL A 296 -24.12 28.37 -11.76
C VAL A 296 -25.50 28.87 -12.18
N ILE A 297 -26.07 29.79 -11.39
CA ILE A 297 -27.43 30.32 -11.57
C ILE A 297 -27.42 31.74 -12.14
N ASN A 298 -28.31 32.02 -13.09
CA ASN A 298 -28.58 33.39 -13.51
C ASN A 298 -29.40 34.09 -12.42
N GLY A 299 -28.90 35.22 -11.92
CA GLY A 299 -29.43 35.92 -10.75
C GLY A 299 -30.84 36.51 -10.87
N GLU A 300 -31.62 36.14 -11.88
CA GLU A 300 -32.96 36.70 -12.12
C GLU A 300 -34.10 35.98 -11.39
N HIS A 301 -33.89 34.77 -10.84
CA HIS A 301 -34.95 34.06 -10.11
C HIS A 301 -34.40 33.40 -8.84
N PRO A 302 -34.52 34.02 -7.65
CA PRO A 302 -34.31 33.28 -6.41
C PRO A 302 -35.32 32.13 -6.37
N ALA A 303 -34.86 30.95 -5.95
CA ALA A 303 -35.66 29.73 -5.86
C ALA A 303 -37.04 30.01 -5.25
N ALA A 304 -38.05 29.38 -5.86
CA ALA A 304 -39.46 29.48 -5.55
C ALA A 304 -39.73 29.68 -4.05
N MET A 305 -40.26 30.86 -3.70
CA MET A 305 -41.01 31.03 -2.46
C MET A 305 -42.15 30.02 -2.48
N GLN A 306 -42.10 29.01 -1.62
CA GLN A 306 -43.27 28.20 -1.34
C GLN A 306 -44.28 29.12 -0.64
N HIS A 307 -45.19 29.71 -1.41
CA HIS A 307 -46.41 30.27 -0.85
C HIS A 307 -47.19 29.10 -0.25
N GLY A 308 -47.21 29.06 1.09
CA GLY A 308 -48.04 28.14 1.84
C GLY A 308 -49.44 28.12 1.27
N ASN A 309 -49.84 26.95 0.79
CA ASN A 309 -51.12 26.67 0.19
C ASN A 309 -52.21 27.11 1.17
N LYS A 310 -52.93 28.19 0.85
CA LYS A 310 -54.14 28.56 1.59
C LYS A 310 -55.16 27.47 1.32
N ASN A 311 -55.32 26.56 2.28
CA ASN A 311 -56.45 25.63 2.33
C ASN A 311 -57.76 26.44 2.32
N ARG A 312 -58.32 26.66 1.14
CA ARG A 312 -59.76 26.80 0.95
C ARG A 312 -60.30 25.41 0.66
N ALA A 313 -60.50 24.63 1.71
CA ALA A 313 -61.34 23.45 1.67
C ALA A 313 -62.61 23.76 2.46
N SER A 314 -63.63 24.13 1.68
CA SER A 314 -65.05 23.79 1.83
C SER A 314 -65.48 23.18 3.17
N ALA A 315 -66.44 23.88 3.80
CA ALA A 315 -67.26 23.37 4.89
C ALA A 315 -67.84 21.99 4.55
N LEU A 316 -67.31 20.95 5.18
CA LEU A 316 -67.92 19.62 5.18
C LEU A 316 -69.05 19.61 6.20
N SER A 317 -70.26 19.57 5.62
CA SER A 317 -71.55 19.19 6.19
C SER A 317 -71.46 18.35 7.48
N LEU A 318 -72.08 18.87 8.54
CA LEU A 318 -72.22 18.29 9.88
C LEU A 318 -73.12 17.03 9.94
N HIS A 319 -73.51 16.43 8.81
CA HIS A 319 -74.51 15.36 8.78
C HIS A 319 -73.96 13.92 8.87
N CYS A 320 -72.64 13.70 8.86
CA CYS A 320 -72.09 12.34 8.87
C CYS A 320 -71.86 11.74 10.27
N LEU A 321 -71.84 12.54 11.34
CA LEU A 321 -71.60 12.03 12.70
C LEU A 321 -72.86 11.54 13.43
N VAL A 322 -74.05 11.77 12.88
CA VAL A 322 -75.31 11.35 13.53
C VAL A 322 -75.65 9.88 13.22
N TYR A 323 -75.17 9.34 12.08
CA TYR A 323 -75.48 7.95 11.69
C TYR A 323 -74.61 6.89 12.37
N SER A 324 -73.39 7.24 12.83
CA SER A 324 -72.51 6.29 13.52
C SER A 324 -72.89 6.07 14.99
N VAL A 325 -73.50 7.06 15.65
CA VAL A 325 -73.95 6.91 17.05
C VAL A 325 -75.26 6.10 17.14
N ALA A 326 -76.15 6.19 16.15
CA ALA A 326 -77.39 5.42 16.13
C ALA A 326 -77.17 3.90 15.98
N LEU A 327 -76.09 3.47 15.32
CA LEU A 327 -75.75 2.05 15.19
C LEU A 327 -75.07 1.44 16.43
N VAL A 328 -74.48 2.26 17.30
CA VAL A 328 -73.82 1.79 18.54
C VAL A 328 -74.83 1.62 19.69
N VAL A 329 -75.96 2.34 19.67
CA VAL A 329 -76.99 2.26 20.72
C VAL A 329 -77.97 1.11 20.52
N MET A 330 -78.14 0.57 19.30
CA MET A 330 -79.00 -0.62 19.06
C MET A 330 -78.28 -1.97 19.20
N ARG A 331 -77.07 -1.99 19.77
CA ARG A 331 -76.30 -3.23 20.01
C ARG A 331 -75.86 -3.43 21.47
N ARG A 332 -76.53 -2.79 22.43
CA ARG A 332 -76.50 -3.17 23.86
C ARG A 332 -77.90 -3.14 24.44
#